data_AF-A0A8H7ZSQ8-F1
#
_entry.id   AF-A0A8H7ZSQ8-F1
#
_cell.length_a   1.000
_cell.length_b   1.000
_cell.length_c   1.000
_cell.angle_alpha   90.00
_cell.angle_beta   90.00
_cell.angle_gamma   90.00
#
_symmetry.space_group_name_H-M   'P 1'
#
loop_
_entity.id
_entity.type
_entity.pdbx_description
1 polymer ?
#
loop_
_entity_poly.entity_id
_entity_poly.type
_entity_poly.pdbx_seq_one_letter_code
_entity_poly.pdbx_strand_id
1 'polypeptide(L)'
;MAKAVLNPEALLCAEQPFVKFLSWLLHCPKQVPFEQLRRSFRNSQKLFEKELSNLTAASNDLAGKAGSGAQLADVNKQLENMLDRLKKLKRKITESKADERMYTARSRARLNHLNELMGMKAYESPQYACWSRTRLDRILVDYMLREGLMKTAKQMAKEMNIEVGKICRFLLCSGGVSAR
;
A
#
# COMPACT_ATOMS: atom_id res chain seq x y z
N MET A 1 18.72 -37.81 -20.63
CA MET A 1 18.32 -37.08 -19.41
C MET A 1 17.27 -36.05 -19.81
N ALA A 2 16.03 -36.21 -19.34
CA ALA A 2 14.95 -35.28 -19.65
C ALA A 2 15.27 -33.92 -19.02
N LYS A 3 15.47 -32.88 -19.82
CA LYS A 3 15.65 -31.53 -19.30
C LYS A 3 14.37 -31.17 -18.54
N ALA A 4 14.49 -30.86 -17.25
CA ALA A 4 13.39 -30.34 -16.45
C ALA A 4 13.01 -28.95 -16.98
N VAL A 5 12.09 -28.93 -17.95
CA VAL A 5 11.53 -27.71 -18.52
C VAL A 5 10.77 -26.99 -17.40
N LEU A 6 11.09 -25.72 -17.17
CA LEU A 6 10.35 -24.90 -16.22
C LEU A 6 8.90 -24.80 -16.72
N ASN A 7 7.94 -25.23 -15.90
CA ASN A 7 6.54 -24.94 -16.17
C ASN A 7 6.19 -23.59 -15.50
N PRO A 8 6.14 -22.48 -16.27
CA PRO A 8 5.85 -21.17 -15.70
C PRO A 8 4.45 -21.11 -15.06
N GLU A 9 3.47 -21.85 -15.59
CA GLU A 9 2.11 -21.93 -15.05
C GLU A 9 2.07 -22.60 -13.67
N ALA A 10 2.87 -23.65 -13.46
CA ALA A 10 2.98 -24.31 -12.16
C ALA A 10 3.67 -23.42 -11.10
N LEU A 11 4.65 -22.61 -11.51
CA LEU A 11 5.35 -21.64 -10.66
C LEU A 11 4.49 -20.41 -10.36
N LEU A 12 3.71 -19.93 -11.33
CA LEU A 12 2.64 -18.94 -11.13
C LEU A 12 1.63 -19.48 -10.11
N CYS A 13 1.24 -20.74 -10.24
CA CYS A 13 0.43 -21.47 -9.27
C CYS A 13 1.16 -21.83 -7.97
N ALA A 14 2.45 -21.53 -7.79
CA ALA A 14 3.18 -21.64 -6.51
C ALA A 14 3.40 -20.25 -5.86
N GLU A 15 3.41 -19.19 -6.66
CA GLU A 15 3.28 -17.79 -6.21
C GLU A 15 1.88 -17.49 -5.64
N GLN A 16 0.83 -18.11 -6.19
CA GLN A 16 -0.57 -17.91 -5.80
C GLN A 16 -1.02 -18.57 -4.46
N PRO A 17 -0.63 -19.81 -4.10
CA PRO A 17 -1.18 -20.54 -2.97
C PRO A 17 -0.52 -20.20 -1.64
N PHE A 18 0.71 -19.67 -1.59
CA PHE A 18 1.23 -19.13 -0.32
C PHE A 18 0.51 -17.83 0.09
N VAL A 19 -0.10 -17.12 -0.87
CA VAL A 19 -1.02 -16.01 -0.60
C VAL A 19 -2.39 -16.52 -0.13
N LYS A 20 -2.86 -17.69 -0.59
CA LYS A 20 -4.16 -18.26 -0.18
C LYS A 20 -4.10 -19.08 1.12
N PHE A 21 -3.06 -19.88 1.36
CA PHE A 21 -2.95 -20.77 2.53
C PHE A 21 -2.69 -19.98 3.83
N LEU A 22 -1.83 -18.95 3.78
CA LEU A 22 -1.69 -17.98 4.88
C LEU A 22 -2.87 -17.00 4.98
N SER A 23 -3.56 -16.69 3.88
CA SER A 23 -4.80 -15.89 3.94
C SER A 23 -5.98 -16.64 4.57
N TRP A 24 -5.98 -17.98 4.56
CA TRP A 24 -7.04 -18.78 5.17
C TRP A 24 -6.77 -19.05 6.65
N LEU A 25 -5.51 -19.30 7.04
CA LEU A 25 -5.15 -19.56 8.44
C LEU A 25 -5.01 -18.27 9.28
N LEU A 26 -4.72 -17.12 8.67
CA LEU A 26 -4.49 -15.86 9.38
C LEU A 26 -5.17 -14.69 8.65
N HIS A 27 -6.39 -14.39 9.09
CA HIS A 27 -7.34 -13.40 8.56
C HIS A 27 -6.74 -11.99 8.30
N CYS A 28 -5.97 -11.81 7.22
CA CYS A 28 -5.46 -10.51 6.81
C CYS A 28 -5.37 -10.39 5.27
N PRO A 29 -6.44 -9.93 4.59
CA PRO A 29 -6.43 -9.61 3.15
C PRO A 29 -5.48 -8.45 2.75
N LYS A 30 -4.57 -8.05 3.65
CA LYS A 30 -3.69 -6.90 3.56
C LYS A 30 -2.36 -7.20 2.85
N GLN A 31 -2.13 -8.41 2.34
CA GLN A 31 -0.78 -8.81 1.88
C GLN A 31 -0.52 -8.56 0.38
N VAL A 32 -1.55 -8.32 -0.44
CA VAL A 32 -1.35 -8.07 -1.88
C VAL A 32 -1.27 -6.56 -2.15
N PRO A 33 -0.19 -6.05 -2.75
CA PRO A 33 -0.02 -4.62 -3.08
C PRO A 33 -1.17 -4.04 -3.90
N PHE A 34 -1.74 -4.85 -4.79
CA PHE A 34 -2.92 -4.46 -5.57
C PHE A 34 -4.16 -4.25 -4.68
N GLU A 35 -4.41 -5.11 -3.69
CA GLU A 35 -5.51 -4.90 -2.76
C GLU A 35 -5.25 -3.74 -1.78
N GLN A 36 -3.99 -3.50 -1.41
CA GLN A 36 -3.60 -2.31 -0.65
C GLN A 36 -3.90 -1.03 -1.45
N LEU A 37 -3.53 -0.99 -2.74
CA LEU A 37 -3.85 0.10 -3.65
C LEU A 37 -5.37 0.31 -3.77
N ARG A 38 -6.12 -0.77 -4.04
CA ARG A 38 -7.57 -0.74 -4.21
C ARG A 38 -8.28 -0.23 -2.95
N ARG A 39 -7.79 -0.62 -1.77
CA ARG A 39 -8.31 -0.15 -0.48
C ARG A 39 -7.97 1.31 -0.22
N SER A 40 -6.73 1.72 -0.48
CA SER A 40 -6.30 3.11 -0.35
C SER A 40 -7.17 4.04 -1.20
N PHE A 41 -7.37 3.65 -2.46
CA PHE A 41 -8.22 4.39 -3.41
C PHE A 41 -9.68 4.47 -2.95
N ARG A 42 -10.28 3.35 -2.51
CA ARG A 42 -11.65 3.38 -1.97
C ARG A 42 -11.77 4.27 -0.74
N ASN A 43 -10.76 4.29 0.12
CA ASN A 43 -10.77 5.12 1.32
C ASN A 43 -10.62 6.61 0.96
N SER A 44 -9.77 6.96 0.00
CA SER A 44 -9.57 8.34 -0.45
C SER A 44 -10.80 8.88 -1.16
N GLN A 45 -11.44 8.06 -2.00
CA GLN A 45 -12.72 8.39 -2.63
C GLN A 45 -13.81 8.67 -1.59
N LYS A 46 -14.01 7.77 -0.61
CA LYS A 46 -15.00 7.97 0.47
C LYS A 46 -14.75 9.24 1.27
N LEU A 47 -13.49 9.54 1.55
CA LEU A 47 -13.11 10.77 2.25
C LEU A 47 -13.44 12.02 1.42
N PHE A 48 -13.13 11.98 0.13
CA PHE A 48 -13.43 13.06 -0.80
C PHE A 48 -14.94 13.31 -0.91
N GLU A 49 -15.73 12.26 -1.15
CA GLU A 49 -17.19 12.35 -1.25
C GLU A 49 -17.83 12.89 0.04
N LYS A 50 -17.33 12.45 1.21
CA LYS A 50 -17.80 12.95 2.51
C LYS A 50 -17.46 14.42 2.74
N GLU A 51 -16.26 14.88 2.39
CA GLU A 51 -15.94 16.31 2.55
C GLU A 51 -16.66 17.17 1.53
N LEU A 52 -16.85 16.68 0.30
CA LEU A 52 -17.65 17.35 -0.73
C LEU A 52 -19.08 17.59 -0.24
N SER A 53 -19.78 16.56 0.24
CA SER A 53 -21.16 16.69 0.72
C SER A 53 -21.27 17.68 1.88
N ASN A 54 -20.32 17.65 2.81
CA ASN A 54 -20.30 18.56 3.93
C ASN A 54 -19.98 20.01 3.54
N LEU A 55 -19.13 20.23 2.52
CA LEU A 55 -18.84 21.57 1.99
C LEU A 55 -20.04 22.12 1.23
N THR A 56 -20.75 21.30 0.45
CA THR A 56 -22.00 21.69 -0.21
C THR A 56 -23.05 22.09 0.82
N ALA A 57 -23.23 21.31 1.90
CA ALA A 57 -24.14 21.66 2.99
C ALA A 57 -23.75 22.98 3.67
N ALA A 58 -22.47 23.15 4.04
CA ALA A 58 -21.98 24.38 4.66
C ALA A 58 -22.13 25.61 3.74
N SER A 59 -21.92 25.43 2.43
CA SER A 59 -22.11 26.49 1.43
C SER A 59 -23.58 26.90 1.29
N ASN A 60 -24.51 25.94 1.30
CA ASN A 60 -25.94 26.21 1.23
C ASN A 60 -26.44 26.91 2.50
N ASP A 61 -25.97 26.47 3.67
CA ASP A 61 -26.27 27.12 4.96
C ASP A 61 -25.76 28.57 4.98
N LEU A 62 -24.56 28.82 4.46
CA LEU A 62 -23.99 30.16 4.36
C LEU A 62 -24.79 31.05 3.41
N ALA A 63 -25.19 30.52 2.24
CA ALA A 63 -26.03 31.23 1.28
C ALA A 63 -27.41 31.58 1.86
N GLY A 64 -28.01 30.68 2.63
CA GLY A 64 -29.28 30.93 3.32
C GLY A 64 -29.17 32.01 4.41
N LYS A 65 -28.06 32.02 5.17
CA LYS A 65 -27.80 33.02 6.22
C LYS A 65 -27.45 34.40 5.67
N ALA A 66 -26.83 34.48 4.50
CA ALA A 66 -26.54 35.74 3.84
C ALA A 66 -27.84 36.51 3.47
N GLY A 67 -28.94 35.79 3.19
CA GLY A 67 -30.25 36.38 2.91
C GLY A 67 -31.03 36.86 4.14
N SER A 68 -30.65 36.48 5.35
CA SER A 68 -31.40 36.76 6.59
C SER A 68 -30.77 37.82 7.50
N GLY A 69 -29.76 38.55 7.03
CA GLY A 69 -29.10 39.60 7.81
C GLY A 69 -28.11 39.07 8.86
N ALA A 70 -27.47 37.92 8.60
CA ALA A 70 -26.46 37.36 9.47
C ALA A 70 -25.30 38.33 9.75
N GLN A 71 -24.76 38.30 10.98
CA GLN A 71 -23.60 39.11 11.32
C GLN A 71 -22.38 38.70 10.48
N LEU A 72 -21.68 39.70 9.95
CA LEU A 72 -20.52 39.54 9.08
C LEU A 72 -19.39 38.72 9.75
N ALA A 73 -19.28 38.80 11.08
CA ALA A 73 -18.36 37.99 11.88
C ALA A 73 -18.67 36.48 11.83
N ASP A 74 -19.95 36.09 11.86
CA ASP A 74 -20.35 34.68 11.79
C ASP A 74 -20.12 34.09 10.40
N VAL A 75 -20.36 34.89 9.35
CA VAL A 75 -20.08 34.53 7.95
C VAL A 75 -18.58 34.28 7.75
N ASN A 76 -17.73 35.19 8.25
CA ASN A 76 -16.28 35.04 8.18
C ASN A 76 -15.80 33.78 8.92
N LYS A 77 -16.32 33.52 10.12
CA LYS A 77 -15.99 32.32 10.89
C LYS A 77 -16.40 31.03 10.18
N GLN A 78 -17.56 31.03 9.51
CA GLN A 78 -17.99 29.87 8.70
C GLN A 78 -17.08 29.65 7.49
N LEU A 79 -16.66 30.72 6.80
CA LEU A 79 -15.69 30.64 5.70
C LEU A 79 -14.32 30.14 6.15
N GLU A 80 -13.81 30.61 7.30
CA GLU A 80 -12.57 30.10 7.90
C GLU A 80 -12.65 28.60 8.21
N ASN A 81 -13.77 28.15 8.77
CA ASN A 81 -14.02 26.73 9.01
C ASN A 81 -14.01 25.92 7.71
N MET A 82 -14.65 26.41 6.64
CA MET A 82 -14.63 25.77 5.32
C MET A 82 -13.20 25.71 4.74
N LEU A 83 -12.44 26.79 4.87
CA LEU A 83 -11.06 26.87 4.43
C LEU A 83 -10.18 25.84 5.16
N ASP A 84 -10.33 25.69 6.47
CA ASP A 84 -9.59 24.72 7.26
C ASP A 84 -9.93 23.28 6.88
N ARG A 85 -11.19 22.99 6.55
CA ARG A 85 -11.60 21.69 6.04
C ARG A 85 -10.96 21.38 4.69
N LEU A 86 -10.96 22.35 3.77
CA LEU A 86 -10.30 22.21 2.47
C LEU A 86 -8.79 21.99 2.61
N LYS A 87 -8.12 22.72 3.52
CA LYS A 87 -6.71 22.50 3.84
C LYS A 87 -6.45 21.08 4.38
N LYS A 88 -7.29 20.60 5.31
CA LYS A 88 -7.21 19.23 5.85
C LYS A 88 -7.44 18.18 4.76
N LEU A 89 -8.42 18.38 3.89
CA LEU A 89 -8.71 17.50 2.75
C LEU A 89 -7.52 17.44 1.79
N LYS A 90 -6.96 18.60 1.42
CA LYS A 90 -5.76 18.69 0.58
C LYS A 90 -4.62 17.84 1.16
N ARG A 91 -4.34 17.98 2.47
CA ARG A 91 -3.30 17.19 3.15
C ARG A 91 -3.56 15.69 3.04
N LYS A 92 -4.78 15.24 3.34
CA LYS A 92 -5.15 13.81 3.27
C LYS A 92 -5.07 13.24 1.86
N ILE A 93 -5.45 14.00 0.84
CA ILE A 93 -5.32 13.58 -0.56
C ILE A 93 -3.86 13.46 -0.96
N THR A 94 -3.01 14.41 -0.54
CA THR A 94 -1.57 14.33 -0.82
C THR A 94 -0.91 13.12 -0.18
N GLU A 95 -1.30 12.76 1.04
CA GLU A 95 -0.86 11.53 1.73
C GLU A 95 -1.34 10.27 0.97
N SER A 96 -2.64 10.19 0.63
CA SER A 96 -3.17 9.06 -0.16
C SER A 96 -2.48 8.90 -1.51
N LYS A 97 -2.14 10.02 -2.17
CA LYS A 97 -1.44 9.98 -3.46
C LYS A 97 -0.01 9.45 -3.30
N ALA A 98 0.65 9.71 -2.17
CA ALA A 98 1.96 9.13 -1.86
C ALA A 98 1.85 7.61 -1.65
N ASP A 99 0.84 7.17 -0.91
CA ASP A 99 0.55 5.75 -0.68
C ASP A 99 0.25 5.01 -1.99
N GLU A 100 -0.58 5.58 -2.87
CA GLU A 100 -0.90 5.02 -4.19
C GLU A 100 0.36 4.85 -5.06
N ARG A 101 1.25 5.84 -5.07
CA ARG A 101 2.54 5.73 -5.79
C ARG A 101 3.40 4.61 -5.22
N MET A 102 3.47 4.49 -3.90
CA MET A 102 4.21 3.42 -3.23
C MET A 102 3.65 2.04 -3.60
N TYR A 103 2.34 1.82 -3.51
CA TYR A 103 1.72 0.54 -3.86
C TYR A 103 1.85 0.20 -5.34
N THR A 104 1.78 1.22 -6.22
CA THR A 104 2.00 1.06 -7.66
C THR A 104 3.45 0.66 -7.96
N ALA A 105 4.43 1.33 -7.34
CA ALA A 105 5.84 0.97 -7.50
C ALA A 105 6.12 -0.46 -7.01
N ARG A 106 5.54 -0.87 -5.88
CA ARG A 106 5.65 -2.24 -5.36
C ARG A 106 5.04 -3.27 -6.31
N SER A 107 3.86 -2.97 -6.86
CA SER A 107 3.18 -3.85 -7.83
C SER A 107 4.02 -4.01 -9.10
N ARG A 108 4.57 -2.92 -9.62
CA ARG A 108 5.45 -2.94 -10.80
C ARG A 108 6.73 -3.74 -10.56
N ALA A 109 7.37 -3.57 -9.41
CA ALA A 109 8.57 -4.35 -9.05
C ALA A 109 8.29 -5.86 -9.00
N ARG A 110 7.12 -6.26 -8.46
CA ARG A 110 6.70 -7.67 -8.46
C ARG A 110 6.41 -8.20 -9.87
N LEU A 111 5.75 -7.41 -10.71
CA LEU A 111 5.48 -7.79 -12.09
C LEU A 111 6.76 -7.93 -12.91
N ASN A 112 7.72 -7.02 -12.77
CA ASN A 112 9.02 -7.11 -13.44
C ASN A 112 9.77 -8.38 -13.02
N HIS A 113 9.83 -8.65 -11.71
CA HIS A 113 10.45 -9.86 -11.18
C HIS A 113 9.74 -11.13 -11.68
N LEU A 114 8.42 -11.12 -11.82
CA LEU A 114 7.68 -12.25 -12.39
C LEU A 114 7.94 -12.40 -13.90
N ASN A 115 8.06 -11.29 -14.62
CA ASN A 115 8.38 -11.29 -16.04
C ASN A 115 9.78 -11.86 -16.32
N GLU A 116 10.75 -11.64 -15.42
CA GLU A 116 12.07 -12.29 -15.47
C GLU A 116 11.93 -13.82 -15.44
N LEU A 117 11.06 -14.36 -14.59
CA LEU A 117 10.80 -15.80 -14.51
C LEU A 117 10.18 -16.36 -15.81
N MET A 118 9.25 -15.62 -16.43
CA MET A 118 8.61 -16.02 -17.69
C MET A 118 9.62 -16.13 -18.85
N GLY A 119 10.78 -15.46 -18.75
CA GLY A 119 11.88 -15.58 -19.70
C GLY A 119 12.79 -16.81 -19.47
N MET A 120 12.70 -17.46 -18.31
CA MET A 120 13.57 -18.58 -17.93
C MET A 120 12.96 -19.94 -18.32
N LYS A 121 13.72 -20.77 -19.04
CA LYS A 121 13.24 -22.06 -19.57
C LYS A 121 13.67 -23.29 -18.76
N ALA A 122 14.66 -23.18 -17.88
CA ALA A 122 15.27 -24.31 -17.18
C ALA A 122 15.53 -24.03 -15.70
N TYR A 123 15.24 -25.02 -14.85
CA TYR A 123 15.37 -24.95 -13.39
C TYR A 123 16.82 -24.87 -12.93
N GLU A 124 17.69 -25.60 -13.61
CA GLU A 124 19.13 -25.65 -13.34
C GLU A 124 19.88 -24.42 -13.86
N SER A 125 19.17 -23.40 -14.37
CA SER A 125 19.82 -22.18 -14.81
C SER A 125 20.32 -21.37 -13.61
N PRO A 126 21.53 -20.78 -13.68
CA PRO A 126 22.05 -19.91 -12.62
C PRO A 126 21.16 -18.66 -12.42
N GLN A 127 20.43 -18.26 -13.45
CA GLN A 127 19.45 -17.18 -13.42
C GLN A 127 18.26 -17.51 -12.51
N TYR A 128 17.74 -18.75 -12.58
CA TYR A 128 16.67 -19.22 -11.70
C TYR A 128 17.13 -19.29 -10.23
N ALA A 129 18.35 -19.74 -9.97
CA ALA A 129 18.91 -19.78 -8.62
C ALA A 129 19.01 -18.37 -7.99
N CYS A 130 19.47 -17.37 -8.77
CA CYS A 130 19.52 -15.98 -8.32
C CYS A 130 18.12 -15.39 -8.05
N TRP A 131 17.17 -15.65 -8.94
CA TRP A 131 15.77 -15.24 -8.78
C TRP A 131 15.11 -15.88 -7.56
N SER A 132 15.31 -17.19 -7.37
CA SER A 132 14.86 -17.97 -6.22
C SER A 132 15.40 -17.42 -4.91
N ARG A 133 16.69 -17.06 -4.88
CA ARG A 133 17.33 -16.45 -3.70
C ARG A 133 16.70 -15.11 -3.36
N THR A 134 16.56 -14.23 -4.36
CA THR A 134 15.92 -12.91 -4.18
C THR A 134 14.48 -13.04 -3.66
N ARG A 135 13.74 -14.03 -4.14
CA ARG A 135 12.39 -14.35 -3.65
C ARG A 135 12.41 -14.76 -2.17
N LEU A 136 13.31 -15.68 -1.81
CA LEU A 136 13.44 -16.17 -0.43
C LEU A 136 13.81 -15.03 0.53
N ASP A 137 14.76 -14.18 0.15
CA ASP A 137 15.19 -13.05 0.97
C ASP A 137 14.03 -12.07 1.24
N ARG A 138 13.19 -11.81 0.23
CA ARG A 138 11.97 -10.98 0.41
C ARG A 138 10.98 -11.61 1.38
N ILE A 139 10.77 -12.92 1.32
CA ILE A 139 9.88 -13.66 2.24
C ILE A 139 10.44 -13.63 3.65
N LEU A 140 11.75 -13.84 3.81
CA LEU A 140 12.41 -13.85 5.10
C LEU A 140 12.37 -12.50 5.78
N VAL A 141 12.60 -11.41 5.04
CA VAL A 141 12.45 -10.05 5.60
C VAL A 141 11.00 -9.76 5.96
N ASP A 142 10.01 -10.16 5.16
CA ASP A 142 8.59 -9.99 5.50
C ASP A 142 8.22 -10.77 6.77
N TYR A 143 8.73 -12.00 6.93
CA TYR A 143 8.57 -12.79 8.13
C TYR A 143 9.18 -12.09 9.36
N MET A 144 10.43 -11.65 9.28
CA MET A 144 11.10 -10.93 10.37
C MET A 144 10.35 -9.64 10.77
N LEU A 145 9.78 -8.92 9.80
CA LEU A 145 8.97 -7.73 10.08
C LEU A 145 7.66 -8.07 10.81
N ARG A 146 7.05 -9.23 10.54
CA ARG A 146 5.83 -9.69 11.24
C ARG A 146 6.09 -10.15 12.66
N GLU A 147 7.22 -10.80 12.89
CA GLU A 147 7.67 -11.24 14.22
C GLU A 147 8.23 -10.10 15.08
N GLY A 148 8.28 -8.86 14.56
CA GLY A 148 8.78 -7.70 15.31
C GLY A 148 10.31 -7.57 15.33
N LEU A 149 11.04 -8.39 14.57
CA LEU A 149 12.50 -8.37 14.45
C LEU A 149 12.98 -7.23 13.52
N MET A 150 12.65 -5.99 13.87
CA MET A 150 12.85 -4.81 13.01
C MET A 150 14.32 -4.50 12.72
N LYS A 151 15.22 -4.72 13.69
CA LYS A 151 16.66 -4.44 13.53
C LYS A 151 17.30 -5.42 12.55
N THR A 152 17.05 -6.71 12.75
CA THR A 152 17.54 -7.80 11.89
C THR A 152 16.97 -7.70 10.48
N ALA A 153 15.67 -7.45 10.35
CA ALA A 153 15.02 -7.24 9.06
C ALA A 153 15.64 -6.09 8.26
N LYS A 154 15.96 -4.97 8.92
CA LYS A 154 16.61 -3.81 8.28
C LYS A 154 18.05 -4.13 7.86
N GLN A 155 18.78 -4.87 8.68
CA GLN A 155 20.16 -5.25 8.36
C GLN A 155 20.21 -6.19 7.16
N MET A 156 19.39 -7.25 7.17
CA MET A 156 19.25 -8.18 6.05
C MET A 156 18.80 -7.48 4.78
N ALA A 157 17.84 -6.56 4.87
CA ALA A 157 17.39 -5.79 3.72
C ALA A 157 18.52 -4.92 3.09
N LYS A 158 19.42 -4.37 3.91
CA LYS A 158 20.59 -3.62 3.42
C LYS A 158 21.59 -4.54 2.73
N GLU A 159 21.91 -5.67 3.35
CA GLU A 159 22.87 -6.65 2.82
C GLU A 159 22.40 -7.24 1.49
N MET A 160 21.10 -7.50 1.36
CA MET A 160 20.50 -8.08 0.16
C MET A 160 20.04 -7.05 -0.88
N ASN A 161 20.33 -5.75 -0.67
CA ASN A 161 19.87 -4.64 -1.52
C ASN A 161 18.34 -4.62 -1.77
N ILE A 162 17.55 -5.08 -0.80
CA ILE A 162 16.09 -5.05 -0.87
C ILE A 162 15.64 -3.78 -0.14
N GLU A 163 15.12 -2.80 -0.88
CA GLU A 163 14.54 -1.63 -0.23
C GLU A 163 13.36 -2.05 0.66
N VAL A 164 13.45 -1.78 1.97
CA VAL A 164 12.39 -2.10 2.95
C VAL A 164 11.06 -1.41 2.60
N GLY A 165 11.09 -0.34 1.79
CA GLY A 165 9.89 0.30 1.23
C GLY A 165 9.19 -0.54 0.14
N LYS A 166 9.92 -1.39 -0.56
CA LYS A 166 9.40 -2.33 -1.57
C LYS A 166 8.81 -3.60 -0.94
N ILE A 167 9.12 -3.93 0.31
CA ILE A 167 8.52 -5.05 1.08
C ILE A 167 7.18 -4.60 1.69
N CYS A 168 6.18 -5.50 1.79
CA CYS A 168 4.80 -5.22 2.20
C CYS A 168 4.64 -4.52 3.57
N ARG A 169 4.90 -3.21 3.61
CA ARG A 169 4.84 -2.38 4.81
C ARG A 169 3.40 -2.08 5.21
N PHE A 170 2.84 -2.85 6.14
CA PHE A 170 1.57 -2.54 6.82
C PHE A 170 1.74 -2.22 8.32
N LEU A 171 2.87 -2.55 8.95
CA LEU A 171 3.06 -2.44 10.41
C LEU A 171 3.49 -1.05 10.93
N LEU A 172 3.67 -0.04 10.08
CA LEU A 172 4.12 1.30 10.52
C LEU A 172 3.04 2.41 10.50
N CYS A 173 1.81 2.10 10.07
CA CYS A 173 0.72 3.09 10.03
C CYS A 173 -0.41 2.82 11.04
N SER A 174 -0.20 1.95 12.02
CA SER A 174 -1.18 1.69 13.08
C SER A 174 -0.48 1.40 14.40
N GLY A 175 -0.29 2.43 15.21
CA GLY A 175 0.16 2.30 16.59
C GLY A 175 1.64 2.61 16.77
N GLY A 176 1.92 3.73 17.42
CA GLY A 176 3.21 3.93 18.07
C GLY A 176 3.42 2.79 19.07
N VAL A 177 4.44 1.98 18.83
CA VAL A 177 5.04 1.19 19.89
C VAL A 177 6.49 1.65 19.96
N SER A 178 6.71 2.39 21.03
CA SER A 178 7.99 2.87 21.53
C SER A 178 9.04 1.77 21.46
N ALA A 179 10.25 2.17 21.04
CA ALA A 179 11.45 1.38 21.16
C ALA A 179 11.60 0.84 22.59
N ARG A 180 11.69 -0.48 22.72
CA ARG A 180 12.50 -1.17 23.70
C ARG A 180 13.15 -2.35 22.98
#